data_AF-A0A2Z6P812-F1
#
_entry.id   AF-A0A2Z6P812-F1
#
_cell.length_a   1.000
_cell.length_b   1.000
_cell.length_c   1.000
_cell.angle_alpha   90.00
_cell.angle_beta   90.00
_cell.angle_gamma   90.00
#
_symmetry.space_group_name_H-M   'P 1'
#
loop_
_entity.id
_entity.type
_entity.pdbx_description
1 polymer ?
#
loop_
_entity_poly.entity_id
_entity_poly.type
_entity_poly.pdbx_seq_one_letter_code
_entity_poly.pdbx_strand_id
1 'polypeptide(L)'
;MMEKNQKRPRILCLHGYRTSGQILKKSIFRRWPETVIQKLDLVFLDGPCPAQGKSEVEGIFDPPYYEWFQGNKDYTEYRNFDECIAYIEDYMLKNGPFDGSYYSSCTARNASTGTA
;
A
#
# COMPACT_ATOMS: atom_id res chain seq x y z
N MET A 1 -33.71 1.16 -18.95
CA MET A 1 -32.79 0.06 -18.57
C MET A 1 -32.17 0.46 -17.25
N MET A 2 -32.38 -0.32 -16.19
CA MET A 2 -31.84 0.01 -14.87
C MET A 2 -30.32 -0.08 -14.94
N GLU A 3 -29.61 1.03 -14.73
CA GLU A 3 -28.20 0.96 -14.33
C GLU A 3 -28.17 0.10 -13.07
N LYS A 4 -27.63 -1.12 -13.19
CA LYS A 4 -27.22 -1.87 -12.00
C LYS A 4 -26.29 -0.93 -11.28
N ASN A 5 -26.65 -0.51 -10.06
CA ASN A 5 -25.78 0.21 -9.15
C ASN A 5 -24.58 -0.71 -8.85
N GLN A 6 -23.61 -0.75 -9.77
CA GLN A 6 -22.47 -1.65 -9.68
C GLN A 6 -21.60 -1.10 -8.57
N LYS A 7 -21.61 -1.80 -7.43
CA LYS A 7 -20.73 -1.49 -6.31
C LYS A 7 -19.30 -1.43 -6.84
N ARG A 8 -18.59 -0.32 -6.55
CA ARG A 8 -17.17 -0.18 -6.88
C ARG A 8 -16.40 -1.31 -6.21
N PRO A 9 -15.56 -2.07 -6.94
CA PRO A 9 -14.70 -3.07 -6.34
C PRO A 9 -13.84 -2.43 -5.24
N ARG A 10 -13.89 -3.00 -4.04
CA ARG A 10 -13.17 -2.51 -2.88
C ARG A 10 -11.85 -3.24 -2.74
N ILE A 11 -10.74 -2.52 -2.94
CA ILE A 11 -9.41 -3.09 -3.02
C ILE A 11 -8.60 -2.66 -1.79
N LEU A 12 -8.07 -3.65 -1.06
CA LEU A 12 -7.11 -3.40 0.01
C LEU A 12 -5.72 -3.18 -0.61
N CYS A 13 -5.16 -1.97 -0.45
CA CYS A 13 -3.89 -1.56 -1.00
C CYS A 13 -2.80 -1.58 0.08
N LEU A 14 -1.80 -2.44 -0.12
CA LEU A 14 -0.66 -2.67 0.76
C LEU A 14 0.59 -2.03 0.14
N HIS A 15 1.26 -1.17 0.90
CA HIS A 15 2.45 -0.46 0.45
C HIS A 15 3.69 -1.36 0.39
N GLY A 16 4.74 -0.89 -0.29
CA GLY A 16 6.01 -1.62 -0.40
C GLY A 16 6.95 -1.40 0.77
N TYR A 17 8.13 -2.02 0.70
CA TYR A 17 9.14 -1.96 1.75
C TYR A 17 9.53 -0.51 2.13
N ARG A 18 9.46 -0.17 3.42
CA ARG A 18 9.78 1.14 3.97
C ARG A 18 9.07 2.30 3.27
N THR A 19 7.78 2.13 3.02
CA THR A 19 6.90 3.20 2.51
C THR A 19 5.66 3.29 3.40
N SER A 20 4.61 3.97 2.96
CA SER A 20 3.34 4.06 3.67
C SER A 20 2.16 3.96 2.70
N GLY A 21 0.99 3.64 3.22
CA GLY A 21 -0.28 3.66 2.50
C GLY A 21 -0.54 5.02 1.87
N GLN A 22 -0.15 6.12 2.52
CA GLN A 22 -0.24 7.47 1.95
C GLN A 22 0.68 7.67 0.74
N ILE A 23 1.92 7.15 0.80
CA ILE A 23 2.85 7.21 -0.33
C ILE A 23 2.32 6.37 -1.50
N LEU A 24 1.76 5.20 -1.22
CA LEU A 24 1.10 4.38 -2.24
C LEU A 24 -0.11 5.10 -2.86
N LYS A 25 -0.95 5.72 -2.03
CA LYS A 25 -2.10 6.53 -2.49
C LYS A 25 -1.66 7.63 -3.44
N LYS A 26 -0.66 8.43 -3.05
CA LYS A 26 -0.09 9.49 -3.91
C LYS A 26 0.43 8.90 -5.24
N SER A 27 1.04 7.73 -5.19
CA SER A 27 1.60 7.07 -6.38
C SER A 27 0.52 6.58 -7.35
N ILE A 28 -0.56 5.98 -6.84
CA ILE A 28 -1.70 5.53 -7.68
C ILE A 28 -2.40 6.74 -8.29
N PHE A 29 -2.72 7.76 -7.48
CA PHE A 29 -3.47 8.93 -7.93
C PHE A 29 -2.70 9.80 -8.95
N ARG A 30 -1.36 9.73 -8.96
CA ARG A 30 -0.55 10.41 -9.98
C ARG A 30 -0.44 9.64 -11.29
N ARG A 31 -0.56 8.32 -11.28
CA ARG A 31 -0.29 7.45 -12.45
C ARG A 31 -1.55 7.06 -13.19
N TRP A 32 -2.66 6.90 -12.48
CA TRP A 32 -3.90 6.45 -13.09
C TRP A 32 -4.82 7.63 -13.37
N PRO A 33 -5.52 7.62 -14.52
CA PRO A 33 -6.49 8.66 -14.81
C PRO A 33 -7.65 8.60 -13.81
N GLU A 34 -8.24 9.75 -13.52
CA GLU A 34 -9.33 9.88 -12.55
C GLU A 34 -10.53 8.99 -12.89
N THR A 35 -10.80 8.79 -14.18
CA THR A 35 -11.88 7.93 -14.70
C THR A 35 -11.73 6.46 -14.32
N VAL A 36 -10.51 5.99 -14.05
CA VAL A 36 -10.24 4.64 -13.51
C VAL A 36 -10.41 4.64 -12.00
N ILE A 37 -9.83 5.62 -11.30
CA ILE A 37 -9.85 5.71 -9.84
C ILE A 37 -11.29 5.83 -9.30
N GLN A 38 -12.13 6.64 -9.95
CA GLN A 38 -13.54 6.82 -9.56
C GLN A 38 -14.38 5.53 -9.66
N LYS A 39 -13.88 4.48 -10.31
CA LYS A 39 -14.54 3.17 -10.40
C LYS A 39 -14.12 2.19 -9.30
N LEU A 40 -13.12 2.52 -8.47
CA LEU A 40 -12.52 1.62 -7.47
C LEU A 40 -12.58 2.19 -6.07
N ASP A 41 -13.05 1.44 -5.08
CA ASP A 41 -12.93 1.85 -3.68
C ASP A 41 -11.57 1.37 -3.13
N LEU A 42 -10.60 2.29 -3.00
CA LEU A 42 -9.23 1.94 -2.62
C LEU A 42 -8.99 2.26 -1.14
N VAL A 43 -8.65 1.23 -0.36
CA VAL A 43 -8.33 1.34 1.07
C VAL A 43 -6.84 1.12 1.27
N PHE A 44 -6.12 2.11 1.78
CA PHE A 44 -4.67 2.05 1.95
C PHE A 44 -4.32 1.74 3.40
N LEU A 45 -3.58 0.66 3.63
CA LEU A 45 -3.18 0.20 4.96
C LEU A 45 -1.68 0.44 5.17
N ASP A 46 -1.32 0.86 6.38
CA ASP A 46 0.06 0.97 6.84
C ASP A 46 0.51 -0.32 7.53
N GLY A 47 1.78 -0.67 7.36
CA GLY A 47 2.40 -1.79 8.05
C GLY A 47 2.49 -1.56 9.57
N PRO A 48 2.42 -2.63 10.38
CA PRO A 48 2.40 -2.51 11.83
C PRO A 48 3.75 -2.07 12.42
N CYS A 49 4.86 -2.26 11.69
CA CYS A 49 6.20 -1.95 12.19
C CYS A 49 6.70 -0.62 11.64
N PRO A 50 7.20 0.31 12.47
CA PRO A 50 8.00 1.44 11.98
C PRO A 50 9.25 0.95 11.23
N ALA A 51 9.61 1.65 10.15
CA ALA A 51 10.79 1.30 9.37
C ALA A 51 12.09 1.40 10.18
N GLN A 52 12.94 0.37 10.09
CA GLN A 52 14.23 0.30 10.78
C GLN A 52 15.38 0.55 9.81
N GLY A 53 15.44 1.77 9.27
CA GLY A 53 16.53 2.24 8.43
C GLY A 53 16.07 3.14 7.30
N LYS A 54 17.00 3.45 6.40
CA LYS A 54 16.78 4.35 5.27
C LYS A 54 15.70 3.82 4.34
N SER A 55 14.80 4.69 3.90
CA SER A 55 13.86 4.41 2.82
C SER A 55 14.42 4.88 1.48
N GLU A 56 14.16 4.14 0.40
CA GLU A 56 14.52 4.58 -0.95
C GLU A 56 13.71 5.79 -1.42
N VAL A 57 12.60 6.10 -0.74
CA VAL A 57 11.77 7.26 -1.06
C VAL A 57 12.07 8.49 -0.20
N GLU A 58 13.05 8.39 0.69
CA GLU A 58 13.52 9.50 1.50
C GLU A 58 14.08 10.62 0.62
N GLY A 59 13.68 11.86 0.91
CA GLY A 59 13.97 13.04 0.07
C GLY A 59 12.99 13.26 -1.09
N ILE A 60 12.11 12.29 -1.38
CA ILE A 60 10.98 12.45 -2.32
C ILE A 60 9.65 12.55 -1.55
N PHE A 61 9.49 11.73 -0.51
CA PHE A 61 8.33 11.72 0.37
C PHE A 61 8.77 11.81 1.82
N ASP A 62 8.05 12.58 2.63
CA ASP A 62 8.31 12.68 4.07
C ASP A 62 7.89 11.40 4.83
N PRO A 63 8.55 11.07 5.96
CA PRO A 63 8.12 10.02 6.88
C PRO A 63 6.72 10.32 7.48
N PRO A 64 6.05 9.35 8.13
CA PRO A 64 6.55 8.03 8.55
C PRO A 64 6.60 6.98 7.44
N TYR A 65 7.52 6.03 7.61
CA TYR A 65 7.64 4.82 6.79
C TYR A 65 7.44 3.59 7.66
N TYR A 66 6.87 2.56 7.05
CA TYR A 66 6.50 1.32 7.72
C TYR A 66 7.05 0.10 6.99
N GLU A 67 7.17 -0.98 7.73
CA GLU A 67 7.50 -2.32 7.28
C GLU A 67 6.37 -3.27 7.71
N TRP A 68 6.10 -4.26 6.88
CA TRP A 68 5.13 -5.31 7.20
C TRP A 68 5.71 -6.27 8.24
N PHE A 69 6.91 -6.75 7.98
CA PHE A 69 7.72 -7.59 8.86
C PHE A 69 9.18 -7.18 8.73
N GLN A 70 10.01 -7.54 9.71
CA GLN A 70 11.40 -7.10 9.79
C GLN A 70 12.34 -8.30 9.58
N GLY A 71 13.35 -8.14 8.73
CA GLY A 71 14.41 -9.13 8.54
C GLY A 71 15.71 -8.69 9.22
N ASN A 72 16.58 -9.64 9.57
CA ASN A 72 17.99 -9.32 9.74
C ASN A 72 18.63 -8.99 8.37
N LYS A 73 19.83 -8.39 8.38
CA LYS A 73 20.49 -7.88 7.15
C LYS A 73 20.72 -8.96 6.09
N ASP A 74 20.88 -10.21 6.53
CA ASP A 74 21.17 -11.36 5.67
C ASP A 74 19.90 -12.16 5.32
N TYR A 75 18.71 -11.67 5.73
CA TYR A 75 17.40 -12.30 5.51
C TYR A 75 17.30 -13.77 5.97
N THR A 76 18.12 -14.17 6.93
CA THR A 76 18.08 -15.51 7.51
C THR A 76 17.07 -15.62 8.65
N GLU A 77 16.67 -14.49 9.22
CA GLU A 77 15.67 -14.40 10.28
C GLU A 77 14.63 -13.34 9.95
N TYR A 78 13.36 -13.71 10.05
CA TYR A 78 12.22 -12.82 9.94
C TYR A 78 11.54 -12.69 11.31
N ARG A 79 11.25 -11.45 11.70
CA ARG A 79 10.53 -11.06 12.91
C ARG A 79 9.22 -10.40 12.52
N ASN A 80 8.18 -10.62 13.33
CA ASN A 80 6.86 -10.03 13.17
C ASN A 80 6.09 -10.49 11.91
N PHE A 81 6.51 -11.59 11.27
CA PHE A 81 5.86 -12.07 10.05
C PHE A 81 4.46 -12.60 10.33
N ASP A 82 4.33 -13.50 11.31
CA ASP A 82 3.02 -14.08 11.67
C ASP A 82 2.08 -13.02 12.23
N GLU A 83 2.59 -12.09 13.04
CA GLU A 83 1.83 -10.96 13.57
C GLU A 83 1.37 -10.02 12.46
N CYS A 84 2.17 -9.83 11.41
CA CYS A 84 1.79 -9.04 10.24
C CYS A 84 0.64 -9.70 9.47
N ILE A 85 0.70 -11.02 9.25
CA ILE A 85 -0.37 -11.74 8.58
C ILE A 85 -1.65 -11.65 9.39
N ALA A 86 -1.59 -11.92 10.70
CA ALA A 86 -2.73 -11.82 11.61
C ALA A 86 -3.32 -10.40 11.63
N TYR A 87 -2.49 -9.36 11.59
CA TYR A 87 -2.94 -7.96 11.50
C TYR A 87 -3.74 -7.67 10.23
N ILE A 88 -3.26 -8.14 9.07
CA ILE A 88 -3.95 -7.95 7.79
C ILE A 88 -5.27 -8.74 7.79
N GLU A 89 -5.25 -9.98 8.27
CA GLU A 89 -6.45 -10.83 8.36
C GLU A 89 -7.52 -10.20 9.26
N ASP A 90 -7.14 -9.77 10.47
CA ASP A 90 -8.03 -9.08 11.40
C ASP A 90 -8.62 -7.81 10.79
N TYR A 91 -7.79 -7.02 10.08
CA TYR A 91 -8.26 -5.84 9.36
C TYR A 91 -9.27 -6.20 8.26
N MET A 92 -9.00 -7.25 7.48
CA MET A 92 -9.88 -7.73 6.41
C MET A 92 -11.22 -8.21 6.96
N LEU A 93 -11.22 -8.93 8.08
CA LEU A 93 -12.43 -9.42 8.75
C LEU A 93 -13.28 -8.26 9.33
N LYS A 94 -12.64 -7.27 9.96
CA LYS A 94 -13.33 -6.14 10.60
C LYS A 94 -13.83 -5.09 9.61
N ASN A 95 -13.11 -4.87 8.52
CA ASN A 95 -13.37 -3.76 7.59
C ASN A 95 -13.84 -4.22 6.21
N GLY A 96 -13.96 -5.54 5.97
CA GLY A 96 -14.43 -6.11 4.71
C GLY A 96 -15.94 -5.91 4.45
N PRO A 97 -16.49 -6.53 3.39
CA PRO A 97 -15.79 -7.37 2.43
C PRO A 97 -14.89 -6.54 1.48
N PHE A 98 -13.75 -7.12 1.11
CA PHE A 98 -12.87 -6.63 0.06
C PHE A 98 -13.03 -7.53 -1.18
N ASP A 99 -13.05 -6.93 -2.36
CA ASP A 99 -13.17 -7.63 -3.64
C ASP A 99 -11.79 -8.01 -4.22
N GLY A 100 -10.71 -7.50 -3.62
CA GLY A 100 -9.34 -7.88 -3.97
C GLY A 100 -8.29 -7.16 -3.10
N SER A 101 -7.03 -7.57 -3.28
CA SER A 101 -5.87 -6.94 -2.66
C SER A 101 -4.84 -6.53 -3.71
N TYR A 102 -4.19 -5.39 -3.51
CA TYR A 102 -3.11 -4.89 -4.34
C TYR A 102 -1.88 -4.63 -3.47
N TYR A 103 -0.75 -5.25 -3.80
CA TYR A 103 0.53 -5.03 -3.12
C TYR A 103 1.51 -4.33 -4.07
N SER A 104 2.12 -3.23 -3.60
CA SER A 104 3.12 -2.51 -4.38
C SER A 104 4.53 -2.97 -4.00
N SER A 105 5.20 -3.70 -4.89
CA SER A 105 6.60 -4.12 -4.67
C SER A 105 7.63 -3.05 -5.05
N CYS A 106 7.28 -2.10 -5.92
CA CYS A 106 8.18 -1.04 -6.37
C CYS A 106 8.04 0.23 -5.53
N THR A 107 9.13 0.68 -4.89
CA THR A 107 9.24 2.05 -4.38
C THR A 107 8.98 3.03 -5.52
N ALA A 108 8.22 4.10 -5.24
CA ALA A 108 7.79 5.07 -6.25
C ALA A 108 8.96 5.98 -6.70
N ARG A 109 9.99 5.39 -7.32
CA ARG A 109 11.21 6.06 -7.78
C ARG A 109 10.99 6.99 -8.98
N ASN A 110 9.98 6.75 -9.81
CA ASN A 110 9.78 7.48 -11.06
C ASN A 110 8.59 8.46 -11.01
N ALA A 111 8.66 9.47 -10.15
CA ALA A 111 7.72 10.60 -10.18
C ALA A 111 8.39 11.96 -10.44
N SER A 112 9.72 12.01 -10.61
CA SER A 112 10.50 13.24 -10.82
C SER A 112 10.95 13.48 -12.27
N THR A 113 10.63 12.63 -13.23
CA THR A 113 11.00 12.82 -14.65
C THR A 113 9.79 12.96 -15.58
N GLY A 114 8.68 13.47 -15.08
CA GLY A 114 7.55 13.89 -15.90
C GLY A 114 7.69 15.37 -16.26
N THR A 115 8.64 15.72 -17.13
CA THR A 115 8.52 16.93 -17.93
C THR A 115 7.35 16.73 -18.88
N ALA A 116 6.37 17.63 -18.80
CA ALA A 116 5.38 17.83 -19.84
C ALA A 116 6.04 18.23 -21.17
#